data_AF-A0A355PG10-F1
#
_entry.id   AF-A0A355PG10-F1
#
_cell.length_a   1.000
_cell.length_b   1.000
_cell.length_c   1.000
_cell.angle_alpha   90.00
_cell.angle_beta   90.00
_cell.angle_gamma   90.00
#
_symmetry.space_group_name_H-M   'P 1'
#
loop_
_entity.id
_entity.type
_entity.pdbx_description
1 polymer ?
#
loop_
_entity_poly.entity_id
_entity_poly.type
_entity_poly.pdbx_seq_one_letter_code
_entity_poly.pdbx_strand_id
1 'polypeptide(L)'
;HVLLNGGTGIAVGMATDIPPHNVSEVVEATCHLLRHPEATTTDLMAFVPAPDFPTDAEIITPKADLRKLYETGRGSVKLRARYVREDANIVITAVPYQVSGAKVLEQIAAQMQAKKLPMVADLRDESTHEEPTRLVIEPRSSRVDVEALMAHLFATTDLEKNVRVNMNVIGLDGRPRVMPLTDMLGEWLRFRRATVRRRLEHRLGKVEDRLHILEGLLTAYLNIDEVIRIIR
;
A
#
# COMPACT_ATOMS: atom_id res chain seq x y z
N HIS A 1 8.73 1.50 3.70
CA HIS A 1 7.84 0.89 4.72
C HIS A 1 6.52 1.62 4.82
N VAL A 2 6.50 2.92 5.15
CA VAL A 2 5.25 3.66 5.41
C VAL A 2 4.22 3.59 4.27
N LEU A 3 4.59 3.93 3.03
CA LEU A 3 3.64 3.86 1.90
C LEU A 3 3.38 2.43 1.40
N LEU A 4 4.37 1.55 1.49
CA LEU A 4 4.31 0.20 0.94
C LEU A 4 3.30 -0.68 1.69
N ASN A 5 3.46 -0.76 3.02
CA ASN A 5 2.57 -1.56 3.86
C ASN A 5 1.35 -0.76 4.33
N GLY A 6 1.43 0.56 4.27
CA GLY A 6 0.48 1.42 4.97
C GLY A 6 0.63 1.35 6.48
N GLY A 7 -0.41 1.83 7.17
CA GLY A 7 -0.48 1.82 8.63
C GLY A 7 -1.82 2.38 9.09
N THR A 8 -2.43 1.72 10.06
CA THR A 8 -3.69 2.14 10.66
C THR A 8 -3.52 2.26 12.17
N GLY A 9 -4.03 3.34 12.75
CA GLY A 9 -3.92 3.55 14.19
C GLY A 9 -4.71 4.74 14.70
N ILE A 10 -5.10 4.69 15.96
CA ILE A 10 -5.79 5.78 16.65
C ILE A 10 -5.03 6.05 17.95
N ALA A 11 -4.61 7.30 18.13
CA ALA A 11 -4.03 7.84 19.35
C ALA A 11 -4.91 9.00 19.86
N VAL A 12 -4.63 9.52 21.06
CA VAL A 12 -5.46 10.53 21.73
C VAL A 12 -5.72 11.74 20.81
N GLY A 13 -6.92 11.79 20.22
CA GLY A 13 -7.36 12.86 19.31
C GLY A 13 -6.82 12.80 17.87
N MET A 14 -6.04 11.78 17.49
CA MET A 14 -5.44 11.65 16.16
C MET A 14 -5.62 10.24 15.61
N ALA A 15 -5.94 10.13 14.31
CA ALA A 15 -5.94 8.87 13.60
C ALA A 15 -4.90 8.89 12.48
N THR A 16 -4.50 7.71 12.03
CA THR A 16 -3.73 7.48 10.81
C THR A 16 -4.33 6.30 10.06
N ASP A 17 -4.54 6.46 8.76
CA ASP A 17 -5.05 5.41 7.87
C ASP A 17 -4.33 5.59 6.53
N ILE A 18 -3.15 4.97 6.42
CA ILE A 18 -2.32 5.02 5.21
C ILE A 18 -2.59 3.73 4.45
N PRO A 19 -3.11 3.79 3.21
CA PRO A 19 -3.31 2.60 2.43
C PRO A 19 -1.97 2.06 1.87
N PRO A 20 -1.89 0.75 1.60
CA PRO A 20 -0.72 0.15 0.95
C PRO A 20 -0.58 0.62 -0.50
N HIS A 21 0.64 0.54 -1.04
CA HIS A 21 0.97 0.96 -2.41
C HIS A 21 1.98 -0.01 -3.03
N ASN A 22 1.95 -0.09 -4.35
CA ASN A 22 2.85 -0.95 -5.10
C ASN A 22 4.31 -0.51 -4.94
N VAL A 23 5.20 -1.48 -4.72
CA VAL A 23 6.62 -1.18 -4.49
C VAL A 23 7.31 -0.59 -5.72
N SER A 24 7.02 -1.10 -6.90
CA SER A 24 7.66 -0.65 -8.14
C SER A 24 7.24 0.77 -8.46
N GLU A 25 5.93 1.05 -8.38
CA GLU A 25 5.36 2.39 -8.61
C GLU A 25 5.93 3.44 -7.65
N VAL A 26 6.00 3.12 -6.35
CA VAL A 26 6.56 4.03 -5.34
C VAL A 26 8.04 4.27 -5.58
N VAL A 27 8.81 3.24 -5.96
CA VAL A 27 10.23 3.38 -6.28
C VAL A 27 10.41 4.29 -7.50
N GLU A 28 9.64 4.08 -8.56
CA GLU A 28 9.70 4.91 -9.76
C GLU A 28 9.35 6.37 -9.48
N ALA A 29 8.25 6.62 -8.75
CA ALA A 29 7.86 7.97 -8.32
C ALA A 29 8.95 8.63 -7.48
N THR A 30 9.56 7.88 -6.56
CA THR A 30 10.63 8.37 -5.69
C THR A 30 11.89 8.72 -6.50
N CYS A 31 12.26 7.88 -7.47
CA CYS A 31 13.36 8.13 -8.39
C CYS A 31 13.08 9.34 -9.30
N HIS A 32 11.84 9.51 -9.74
CA HIS A 32 11.43 10.68 -10.51
C HIS A 32 11.58 11.96 -9.68
N LEU A 33 11.04 12.00 -8.46
CA LEU A 33 11.16 13.14 -7.54
C LEU A 33 12.61 13.45 -7.17
N LEU A 34 13.47 12.42 -7.08
CA LEU A 34 14.89 12.61 -6.83
C LEU A 34 15.59 13.39 -7.96
N ARG A 35 15.16 13.19 -9.22
CA ARG A 35 15.70 13.85 -10.41
C ARG A 35 15.03 15.20 -10.70
N HIS A 36 13.75 15.33 -10.36
CA HIS A 36 12.93 16.52 -10.56
C HIS A 36 12.30 16.94 -9.23
N PRO A 37 13.02 17.72 -8.39
CA PRO A 37 12.53 18.09 -7.05
C PRO A 37 11.24 18.91 -7.04
N GLU A 38 10.94 19.62 -8.13
CA GLU A 38 9.74 20.44 -8.32
C GLU A 38 8.55 19.65 -8.87
N ALA A 39 8.65 18.32 -8.98
CA ALA A 39 7.58 17.47 -9.49
C ALA A 39 6.31 17.63 -8.63
N THR A 40 5.18 17.85 -9.30
CA THR A 40 3.88 18.03 -8.65
C THR A 40 3.24 16.69 -8.32
N THR A 41 2.19 16.69 -7.49
CA THR A 41 1.38 15.49 -7.23
C THR A 41 0.86 14.86 -8.52
N THR A 42 0.51 15.67 -9.52
CA THR A 42 0.03 15.17 -10.81
C THR A 42 1.12 14.40 -11.56
N ASP A 43 2.37 14.87 -11.52
CA ASP A 43 3.50 14.20 -12.14
C ASP A 43 3.80 12.86 -11.45
N LEU A 44 3.72 12.84 -10.11
CA LEU A 44 3.93 11.61 -9.33
C LEU A 44 2.81 10.58 -9.54
N MET A 45 1.57 11.03 -9.78
CA MET A 45 0.45 10.14 -10.07
C MET A 45 0.54 9.43 -11.42
N ALA A 46 1.43 9.88 -12.32
CA ALA A 46 1.74 9.11 -13.52
C ALA A 46 2.43 7.78 -13.17
N PHE A 47 3.10 7.71 -12.03
CA PHE A 47 3.78 6.52 -11.51
C PHE A 47 2.96 5.81 -10.44
N VAL A 48 2.31 6.55 -9.53
CA VAL A 48 1.47 6.02 -8.44
C VAL A 48 0.02 6.46 -8.67
N PRO A 49 -0.75 5.75 -9.51
CA PRO A 49 -2.09 6.18 -9.90
C PRO A 49 -3.11 6.05 -8.77
N ALA A 50 -2.97 5.03 -7.93
CA ALA A 50 -3.87 4.70 -6.83
C ALA A 50 -3.16 3.84 -5.77
N PRO A 51 -3.78 3.61 -4.60
CA PRO A 51 -3.29 2.61 -3.65
C PRO A 51 -3.37 1.18 -4.21
N ASP A 52 -2.56 0.29 -3.68
CA ASP A 52 -2.47 -1.12 -4.09
C ASP A 52 -2.83 -2.00 -2.89
N PHE A 53 -4.11 -2.38 -2.80
CA PHE A 53 -4.58 -3.24 -1.71
C PHE A 53 -4.27 -4.71 -2.02
N PRO A 54 -4.03 -5.55 -0.99
CA PRO A 54 -3.80 -6.98 -1.18
C PRO A 54 -5.11 -7.73 -1.50
N THR A 55 -5.77 -7.35 -2.59
CA THR A 55 -7.00 -7.95 -3.14
C THR A 55 -7.13 -7.54 -4.61
N ASP A 56 -7.72 -8.41 -5.44
CA ASP A 56 -8.02 -8.13 -6.85
C ASP A 56 -9.32 -7.32 -7.06
N ALA A 57 -9.91 -6.82 -5.97
CA ALA A 57 -11.04 -5.91 -5.99
C ALA A 57 -10.68 -4.59 -6.67
N GLU A 58 -11.66 -3.97 -7.32
CA GLU A 58 -11.45 -2.78 -8.14
C GLU A 58 -11.54 -1.50 -7.31
N ILE A 59 -10.63 -0.55 -7.57
CA ILE A 59 -10.78 0.82 -7.10
C ILE A 59 -11.62 1.59 -8.10
N ILE A 60 -12.80 2.03 -7.66
CA ILE A 60 -13.76 2.76 -8.50
C ILE A 60 -13.77 4.27 -8.23
N THR A 61 -12.89 4.75 -7.34
CA THR A 61 -12.74 6.17 -7.06
C THR A 61 -12.24 6.90 -8.31
N PRO A 62 -12.87 8.01 -8.73
CA PRO A 62 -12.40 8.80 -9.86
C PRO A 62 -10.97 9.33 -9.65
N LYS A 63 -10.18 9.38 -10.73
CA LYS A 63 -8.80 9.89 -10.70
C LYS A 63 -8.68 11.30 -10.09
N ALA A 64 -9.69 12.16 -10.30
CA ALA A 64 -9.73 13.51 -9.74
C ALA A 64 -9.80 13.50 -8.21
N ASP A 65 -10.50 12.54 -7.61
CA ASP A 65 -10.63 12.43 -6.16
C ASP A 65 -9.40 11.74 -5.55
N LEU A 66 -8.80 10.78 -6.25
CA LEU A 66 -7.48 10.23 -5.88
C LEU A 66 -6.40 11.31 -5.88
N ARG A 67 -6.45 12.23 -6.84
CA ARG A 67 -5.54 13.39 -6.87
C ARG A 67 -5.70 14.27 -5.65
N LYS A 68 -6.93 14.69 -5.33
CA LYS A 68 -7.21 15.49 -4.13
C LYS A 68 -6.76 14.79 -2.86
N LEU A 69 -6.94 13.47 -2.78
CA LEU A 69 -6.49 12.65 -1.67
C LEU A 69 -4.97 12.75 -1.52
N TYR A 70 -4.20 12.59 -2.60
CA TYR A 70 -2.74 12.69 -2.54
C TYR A 70 -2.23 14.12 -2.32
N GLU A 71 -2.96 15.14 -2.78
CA GLU A 71 -2.62 16.56 -2.56
C GLU A 71 -2.88 17.01 -1.13
N THR A 72 -3.91 16.47 -0.47
CA THR A 72 -4.30 16.87 0.89
C THR A 72 -3.84 15.90 1.97
N GLY A 73 -3.47 14.68 1.59
CA GLY A 73 -3.19 13.56 2.49
C GLY A 73 -4.45 13.01 3.18
N ARG A 74 -5.66 13.42 2.81
CA ARG A 74 -6.93 12.95 3.41
C ARG A 74 -7.96 12.63 2.34
N GLY A 75 -8.78 11.63 2.58
CA GLY A 75 -9.91 11.32 1.70
C GLY A 75 -10.50 9.95 1.97
N SER A 76 -11.13 9.39 0.94
CA SER A 76 -11.63 8.03 0.94
C SER A 76 -11.38 7.38 -0.41
N VAL A 77 -11.11 6.08 -0.37
CA VAL A 77 -10.98 5.23 -1.55
C VAL A 77 -12.09 4.20 -1.52
N LYS A 78 -12.80 4.05 -2.62
CA LYS A 78 -13.94 3.17 -2.75
C LYS A 78 -13.50 1.93 -3.52
N LEU A 79 -13.64 0.78 -2.86
CA LEU A 79 -13.34 -0.53 -3.40
C LEU A 79 -14.64 -1.25 -3.76
N ARG A 80 -14.64 -1.98 -4.87
CA ARG A 80 -15.76 -2.78 -5.34
C ARG A 80 -15.29 -4.20 -5.64
N ALA A 81 -16.09 -5.18 -5.24
CA ALA A 81 -15.84 -6.58 -5.52
C ALA A 81 -15.79 -6.84 -7.03
N ARG A 82 -14.89 -7.74 -7.45
CA ARG A 82 -14.84 -8.23 -8.82
C ARG A 82 -15.76 -9.44 -8.96
N TYR A 83 -16.55 -9.46 -10.01
CA TYR A 83 -17.40 -10.59 -10.33
C TYR A 83 -17.31 -10.93 -11.82
N VAL A 84 -17.59 -12.19 -12.12
CA VAL A 84 -17.73 -12.71 -13.48
C VAL A 84 -19.07 -13.41 -13.60
N ARG A 85 -19.57 -13.51 -14.83
CA ARG A 85 -20.76 -14.29 -15.13
C ARG A 85 -20.35 -15.65 -15.66
N GLU A 86 -20.75 -16.70 -14.98
CA GLU A 86 -20.58 -18.09 -15.41
C GLU A 86 -21.97 -18.67 -15.68
N ASP A 87 -22.29 -18.88 -16.96
CA ASP A 87 -23.60 -19.31 -17.43
C ASP A 87 -24.76 -18.41 -16.92
N ALA A 88 -25.59 -18.97 -16.03
CA ALA A 88 -26.71 -18.29 -15.39
C ALA A 88 -26.33 -17.64 -14.05
N ASN A 89 -25.14 -17.93 -13.52
CA ASN A 89 -24.72 -17.56 -12.17
C ASN A 89 -23.78 -16.35 -12.17
N ILE A 90 -23.74 -15.66 -11.04
CA ILE A 90 -22.82 -14.57 -10.78
C ILE A 90 -21.80 -15.05 -9.78
N VAL A 91 -20.52 -15.04 -10.16
CA VAL A 91 -19.43 -15.52 -9.33
C VAL A 91 -18.57 -14.34 -8.92
N ILE A 92 -18.53 -14.05 -7.63
CA ILE A 92 -17.64 -13.04 -7.05
C ILE A 92 -16.29 -13.69 -6.84
N THR A 93 -15.27 -13.17 -7.53
CA THR A 93 -13.90 -13.71 -7.53
C THR A 93 -12.98 -12.95 -6.58
N ALA A 94 -13.32 -11.71 -6.21
CA ALA A 94 -12.53 -10.91 -5.29
C ALA A 94 -13.43 -9.99 -4.46
N VAL A 95 -13.15 -9.90 -3.16
CA VAL A 95 -13.87 -9.03 -2.22
C VAL A 95 -13.02 -7.82 -1.81
N PRO A 96 -13.62 -6.69 -1.44
CA PRO A 96 -12.88 -5.51 -0.99
C PRO A 96 -11.96 -5.78 0.21
N TYR A 97 -10.96 -4.92 0.39
CA TYR A 97 -9.97 -5.06 1.46
C TYR A 97 -10.61 -5.11 2.86
N GLN A 98 -10.18 -6.10 3.66
CA GLN A 98 -10.71 -6.39 4.99
C GLN A 98 -12.22 -6.65 5.01
N VAL A 99 -12.76 -7.28 3.96
CA VAL A 99 -14.13 -7.81 3.92
C VAL A 99 -14.06 -9.33 3.95
N SER A 100 -14.86 -9.95 4.81
CA SER A 100 -14.99 -11.40 4.87
C SER A 100 -16.11 -11.86 3.93
N GLY A 101 -15.84 -12.89 3.13
CA GLY A 101 -16.85 -13.51 2.25
C GLY A 101 -18.07 -13.99 3.05
N ALA A 102 -17.86 -14.64 4.19
CA ALA A 102 -18.94 -15.09 5.08
C ALA A 102 -19.85 -13.94 5.55
N LYS A 103 -19.27 -12.78 5.85
CA LYS A 103 -20.05 -11.59 6.26
C LYS A 103 -20.90 -11.04 5.11
N VAL A 104 -20.34 -11.02 3.90
CA VAL A 104 -21.10 -10.64 2.69
C VAL A 104 -22.25 -11.61 2.46
N LEU A 105 -22.00 -12.92 2.59
CA LEU A 105 -23.04 -13.93 2.44
C LEU A 105 -24.16 -13.76 3.46
N GLU A 106 -23.82 -13.50 4.72
CA GLU A 106 -24.78 -13.21 5.79
C GLU A 106 -25.64 -11.98 5.48
N GLN A 107 -25.04 -10.89 4.97
CA GLN A 107 -25.75 -9.69 4.57
C GLN A 107 -26.75 -9.96 3.43
N ILE A 108 -26.35 -10.74 2.42
CA ILE A 108 -27.21 -11.11 1.29
C ILE A 108 -28.35 -12.02 1.76
N ALA A 109 -28.04 -13.04 2.57
CA ALA A 109 -29.03 -13.97 3.12
C ALA A 109 -30.07 -13.24 3.99
N ALA A 110 -29.66 -12.29 4.81
CA ALA A 110 -30.56 -11.45 5.59
C ALA A 110 -31.52 -10.64 4.71
N GLN A 111 -31.04 -10.11 3.58
CA GLN A 111 -31.89 -9.40 2.61
C GLN A 111 -32.87 -10.34 1.87
N MET A 112 -32.46 -11.59 1.58
CA MET A 112 -33.34 -12.62 1.03
C MET A 112 -34.46 -12.99 2.02
N GLN A 113 -34.13 -13.22 3.29
CA GLN A 113 -35.10 -13.51 4.35
C GLN A 113 -36.09 -12.37 4.56
N ALA A 114 -35.61 -11.12 4.47
CA ALA A 114 -36.45 -9.92 4.51
C ALA A 114 -37.28 -9.69 3.23
N LYS A 115 -37.27 -10.63 2.27
CA LYS A 115 -37.95 -10.56 0.97
C LYS A 115 -37.58 -9.35 0.11
N LYS A 116 -36.40 -8.75 0.35
CA LYS A 116 -35.90 -7.60 -0.43
C LYS A 116 -35.19 -8.02 -1.73
N LEU A 117 -34.74 -9.27 -1.79
CA LEU A 117 -34.07 -9.87 -2.96
C LEU A 117 -34.89 -11.04 -3.55
N PRO A 118 -36.06 -10.79 -4.17
CA PRO A 118 -36.86 -11.88 -4.77
C PRO A 118 -36.20 -12.48 -6.02
N MET A 119 -35.26 -11.75 -6.62
CA MET A 119 -34.56 -12.09 -7.86
C MET A 119 -33.39 -13.08 -7.66
N VAL A 120 -32.94 -13.28 -6.41
CA VAL A 120 -31.93 -14.28 -6.04
C VAL A 120 -32.66 -15.54 -5.58
N ALA A 121 -32.27 -16.69 -6.11
CA ALA A 121 -32.81 -17.99 -5.72
C ALA A 121 -31.97 -18.62 -4.60
N ASP A 122 -30.66 -18.65 -4.79
CA ASP A 122 -29.73 -19.29 -3.87
C ASP A 122 -28.38 -18.54 -3.81
N LEU A 123 -27.61 -18.82 -2.76
CA LEU A 123 -26.32 -18.22 -2.50
C LEU A 123 -25.39 -19.27 -1.89
N ARG A 124 -24.21 -19.48 -2.47
CA ARG A 124 -23.25 -20.51 -2.04
C ARG A 124 -21.83 -19.96 -1.89
N ASP A 125 -21.12 -20.47 -0.88
CA ASP A 125 -19.69 -20.30 -0.76
C ASP A 125 -19.00 -21.52 -1.39
N GLU A 126 -18.36 -21.31 -2.53
CA GLU A 126 -17.58 -22.34 -3.25
C GLU A 126 -16.07 -22.05 -3.12
N SER A 127 -15.66 -21.27 -2.11
CA SER A 127 -14.25 -20.93 -1.90
C SER A 127 -13.43 -22.18 -1.55
N THR A 128 -12.33 -22.38 -2.27
CA THR A 128 -11.41 -23.51 -2.10
C THR A 128 -9.99 -23.01 -1.84
N HIS A 129 -9.02 -23.92 -1.70
CA HIS A 129 -7.61 -23.52 -1.62
C HIS A 129 -7.09 -22.94 -2.95
N GLU A 130 -7.62 -23.41 -4.08
CA GLU A 130 -7.25 -22.97 -5.43
C GLU A 130 -7.96 -21.66 -5.82
N GLU A 131 -9.21 -21.49 -5.35
CA GLU A 131 -10.02 -20.28 -5.53
C GLU A 131 -10.37 -19.70 -4.16
N PRO A 132 -9.50 -18.84 -3.58
CA PRO A 132 -9.64 -18.37 -2.19
C PRO A 132 -10.91 -17.55 -1.93
N THR A 133 -11.54 -17.03 -2.98
CA THR A 133 -12.79 -16.26 -2.88
C THR A 133 -13.64 -16.60 -4.09
N ARG A 134 -14.66 -17.43 -3.87
CA ARG A 134 -15.63 -17.82 -4.89
C ARG A 134 -17.03 -17.85 -4.28
N LEU A 135 -17.72 -16.72 -4.35
CA LEU A 135 -19.10 -16.60 -3.86
C LEU A 135 -20.05 -16.66 -5.05
N VAL A 136 -20.93 -17.65 -5.07
CA VAL A 136 -21.85 -17.88 -6.17
C VAL A 136 -23.24 -17.38 -5.78
N ILE A 137 -23.75 -16.43 -6.55
CA ILE A 137 -25.12 -15.94 -6.45
C ILE A 137 -25.91 -16.52 -7.62
N GLU A 138 -26.96 -17.28 -7.31
CA GLU A 138 -27.83 -17.88 -8.32
C GLU A 138 -29.10 -17.02 -8.50
N PRO A 139 -29.28 -16.37 -9.67
CA PRO A 139 -30.52 -15.68 -9.98
C PRO A 139 -31.68 -16.67 -10.14
N ARG A 140 -32.90 -16.24 -9.82
CA ARG A 140 -34.11 -17.06 -9.97
C ARG A 140 -34.45 -17.41 -11.43
N SER A 141 -33.96 -16.62 -12.38
CA SER A 141 -34.17 -16.83 -13.82
C SER A 141 -33.03 -16.21 -14.61
N SER A 142 -32.73 -16.78 -15.78
CA SER A 142 -31.77 -16.22 -16.74
C SER A 142 -32.17 -14.85 -17.31
N ARG A 143 -33.43 -14.43 -17.10
CA ARG A 143 -33.97 -13.11 -17.49
C ARG A 143 -33.71 -12.00 -16.47
N VAL A 144 -33.17 -12.33 -15.28
CA VAL A 144 -32.86 -11.33 -14.27
C VAL A 144 -31.75 -10.42 -14.81
N ASP A 145 -31.95 -9.12 -14.66
CA ASP A 145 -30.93 -8.13 -14.96
C ASP A 145 -29.82 -8.21 -13.89
N VAL A 146 -28.71 -8.83 -14.28
CA VAL A 146 -27.53 -9.04 -13.44
C VAL A 146 -26.90 -7.71 -13.04
N GLU A 147 -26.87 -6.72 -13.94
CA GLU A 147 -26.25 -5.42 -13.65
C GLU A 147 -27.06 -4.66 -12.60
N ALA A 148 -28.39 -4.66 -12.73
CA ALA A 148 -29.27 -4.04 -11.75
C ALA A 148 -29.22 -4.75 -10.38
N LEU A 149 -29.16 -6.08 -10.37
CA LEU A 149 -28.97 -6.87 -9.14
C LEU A 149 -27.64 -6.53 -8.48
N MET A 150 -26.53 -6.55 -9.22
CA MET A 150 -25.21 -6.23 -8.68
C MET A 150 -25.12 -4.77 -8.20
N ALA A 151 -25.70 -3.82 -8.93
CA ALA A 151 -25.79 -2.42 -8.50
C ALA A 151 -26.53 -2.28 -7.16
N HIS A 152 -27.61 -3.04 -6.95
CA HIS A 152 -28.29 -3.07 -5.66
C HIS A 152 -27.41 -3.68 -4.57
N LEU A 153 -26.76 -4.81 -4.84
CA LEU A 153 -25.87 -5.47 -3.88
C LEU A 153 -24.68 -4.59 -3.49
N PHE A 154 -24.07 -3.88 -4.44
CA PHE A 154 -23.02 -2.90 -4.15
C PHE A 154 -23.52 -1.78 -3.24
N ALA A 155 -24.76 -1.32 -3.40
CA ALA A 155 -25.31 -0.26 -2.57
C ALA A 155 -25.68 -0.71 -1.15
N THR A 156 -25.98 -1.99 -0.92
CA THR A 156 -26.56 -2.49 0.34
C THR A 156 -25.68 -3.48 1.11
N THR A 157 -24.56 -3.92 0.55
CA THR A 157 -23.64 -4.90 1.17
C THR A 157 -22.19 -4.42 1.15
N ASP A 158 -21.33 -5.13 1.86
CA ASP A 158 -19.88 -4.86 1.91
C ASP A 158 -19.15 -5.24 0.59
N LEU A 159 -19.87 -5.63 -0.48
CA LEU A 159 -19.32 -5.79 -1.83
C LEU A 159 -18.81 -4.46 -2.40
N GLU A 160 -19.30 -3.33 -1.91
CA GLU A 160 -18.68 -2.02 -2.13
C GLU A 160 -18.36 -1.39 -0.77
N LYS A 161 -17.09 -1.00 -0.57
CA LYS A 161 -16.63 -0.48 0.72
C LYS A 161 -15.78 0.77 0.54
N ASN A 162 -16.06 1.78 1.35
CA ASN A 162 -15.22 2.96 1.48
C ASN A 162 -14.13 2.71 2.52
N VAL A 163 -12.87 2.87 2.12
CA VAL A 163 -11.69 2.87 2.98
C VAL A 163 -11.32 4.32 3.25
N ARG A 164 -11.27 4.70 4.54
CA ARG A 164 -10.81 6.03 4.95
C ARG A 164 -9.30 6.15 4.71
N VAL A 165 -8.86 7.30 4.20
CA VAL A 165 -7.44 7.63 4.07
C VAL A 165 -7.12 8.89 4.85
N ASN A 166 -6.10 8.80 5.69
CA ASN A 166 -5.55 9.91 6.45
C ASN A 166 -4.05 9.67 6.65
N MET A 167 -3.24 10.31 5.81
CA MET A 167 -1.78 10.17 5.74
C MET A 167 -1.08 10.94 6.87
N ASN A 168 -1.46 10.63 8.11
CA ASN A 168 -0.92 11.23 9.31
C ASN A 168 0.29 10.43 9.80
N VAL A 169 1.44 11.10 9.88
CA VAL A 169 2.74 10.48 10.13
C VAL A 169 3.60 11.41 10.97
N ILE A 170 4.58 10.84 11.69
CA ILE A 170 5.58 11.63 12.42
C ILE A 170 6.67 12.03 11.43
N GLY A 171 6.87 13.34 11.24
CA GLY A 171 7.93 13.86 10.39
C GLY A 171 9.32 13.72 11.01
N LEU A 172 10.35 14.05 10.24
CA LEU A 172 11.75 14.07 10.70
C LEU A 172 12.00 15.13 11.78
N ASP A 173 11.11 16.12 11.89
CA ASP A 173 11.06 17.09 12.98
C ASP A 173 10.44 16.53 14.28
N GLY A 174 10.01 15.26 14.28
CA GLY A 174 9.46 14.57 15.43
C GLY A 174 8.00 14.93 15.75
N ARG A 175 7.31 15.67 14.88
CA ARG A 175 5.94 16.12 15.10
C ARG A 175 4.96 15.36 14.20
N PRO A 176 3.77 14.98 14.71
CA PRO A 176 2.72 14.39 13.88
C PRO A 176 2.13 15.44 12.94
N ARG A 177 2.02 15.11 11.66
CA ARG A 177 1.32 15.92 10.66
C ARG A 177 0.74 15.04 9.57
N VAL A 178 -0.33 15.55 8.94
CA VAL A 178 -0.82 14.96 7.69
C VAL A 178 0.06 15.43 6.55
N MET A 179 0.55 14.48 5.78
CA MET A 179 1.49 14.74 4.69
C MET A 179 0.90 14.31 3.35
N PRO A 180 0.87 15.22 2.36
CA PRO A 180 0.65 14.89 0.97
C PRO A 180 1.69 13.89 0.43
N LEU A 181 1.39 13.25 -0.70
CA LEU A 181 2.28 12.27 -1.32
C LEU A 181 3.66 12.87 -1.66
N THR A 182 3.68 14.07 -2.23
CA THR A 182 4.91 14.82 -2.57
C THR A 182 5.80 15.00 -1.34
N ASP A 183 5.21 15.43 -0.23
CA ASP A 183 5.91 15.74 1.01
C ASP A 183 6.45 14.45 1.66
N MET A 184 5.66 13.39 1.66
CA MET A 184 6.09 12.09 2.17
C MET A 184 7.29 11.54 1.42
N LEU A 185 7.25 11.55 0.07
CA LEU A 185 8.37 11.09 -0.74
C LEU A 185 9.58 12.00 -0.61
N GLY A 186 9.38 13.32 -0.61
CA GLY A 186 10.46 14.30 -0.46
C GLY A 186 11.17 14.20 0.89
N GLU A 187 10.41 14.00 1.96
CA GLU A 187 10.96 13.79 3.29
C GLU A 187 11.66 12.45 3.43
N TRP A 188 11.09 11.39 2.86
CA TRP A 188 11.75 10.09 2.81
C TRP A 188 13.07 10.15 2.03
N LEU A 189 13.15 10.93 0.94
CA LEU A 189 14.40 11.17 0.22
C LEU A 189 15.43 11.89 1.09
N ARG A 190 15.04 12.91 1.88
CA ARG A 190 15.94 13.58 2.84
C ARG A 190 16.49 12.59 3.87
N PHE A 191 15.60 11.79 4.46
CA PHE A 191 15.98 10.72 5.37
C PHE A 191 16.97 9.74 4.72
N ARG A 192 16.63 9.25 3.52
CA ARG A 192 17.44 8.25 2.81
C ARG A 192 18.82 8.79 2.44
N ARG A 193 18.92 10.05 2.00
CA ARG A 193 20.21 10.72 1.73
C ARG A 193 21.07 10.78 2.99
N ALA A 194 20.50 11.16 4.13
CA ALA A 194 21.23 11.21 5.40
C ALA A 194 21.70 9.81 5.85
N THR A 195 20.85 8.78 5.73
CA THR A 195 21.22 7.40 6.07
C THR A 195 22.35 6.88 5.18
N VAL A 196 22.27 7.10 3.86
CA VAL A 196 23.31 6.65 2.91
C VAL A 196 24.62 7.38 3.18
N ARG A 197 24.59 8.69 3.45
CA ARG A 197 25.78 9.46 3.84
C ARG A 197 26.47 8.86 5.07
N ARG A 198 25.73 8.67 6.17
CA ARG A 198 26.26 8.07 7.41
C ARG A 198 26.87 6.69 7.17
N ARG A 199 26.25 5.87 6.31
CA ARG A 199 26.78 4.55 5.95
C ARG A 199 28.12 4.66 5.22
N LEU A 200 28.24 5.61 4.29
CA LEU A 200 29.48 5.84 3.53
C LEU A 200 30.59 6.41 4.43
N GLU A 201 30.27 7.39 5.29
CA GLU A 201 31.20 7.95 6.28
C GLU A 201 31.72 6.86 7.24
N HIS A 202 30.84 5.99 7.73
CA HIS A 202 31.26 4.86 8.56
C HIS A 202 32.21 3.90 7.82
N ARG A 203 31.98 3.67 6.52
CA ARG A 203 32.87 2.81 5.72
C ARG A 203 34.20 3.52 5.44
N LEU A 204 34.18 4.83 5.20
CA LEU A 204 35.37 5.64 5.00
C LEU A 204 36.27 5.60 6.23
N GLY A 205 35.72 5.82 7.43
CA GLY A 205 36.50 5.74 8.67
C GLY A 205 37.20 4.38 8.85
N LYS A 206 36.51 3.28 8.56
CA LYS A 206 37.13 1.93 8.59
C LYS A 206 38.28 1.77 7.58
N VAL A 207 38.21 2.44 6.43
CA VAL A 207 39.26 2.41 5.43
C VAL A 207 40.43 3.27 5.89
N GLU A 208 40.18 4.46 6.43
CA GLU A 208 41.20 5.36 6.97
C GLU A 208 41.97 4.72 8.14
N ASP A 209 41.26 4.08 9.09
CA ASP A 209 41.86 3.32 10.18
C ASP A 209 42.78 2.22 9.64
N ARG A 210 42.34 1.52 8.59
CA ARG A 210 43.14 0.46 7.98
C ARG A 210 44.36 1.00 7.26
N LEU A 211 44.24 2.13 6.57
CA LEU A 211 45.36 2.81 5.91
C LEU A 211 46.39 3.27 6.93
N HIS A 212 45.96 3.82 8.07
CA HIS A 212 46.87 4.23 9.14
C HIS A 212 47.71 3.06 9.68
N ILE A 213 47.09 1.90 9.92
CA ILE A 213 47.83 0.70 10.34
C ILE A 213 48.80 0.23 9.25
N LEU A 214 48.38 0.24 7.98
CA LEU A 214 49.24 -0.16 6.86
C LEU A 214 50.45 0.75 6.69
N GLU A 215 50.28 2.05 6.90
CA GLU A 215 51.37 3.04 6.88
C GLU A 215 52.39 2.77 7.99
N GLY A 216 51.93 2.47 9.21
CA GLY A 216 52.79 2.05 10.31
C GLY A 216 53.55 0.75 10.03
N LEU A 217 52.86 -0.26 9.48
CA LEU A 217 53.48 -1.53 9.09
C LEU A 217 54.52 -1.36 7.98
N LEU A 218 54.26 -0.48 7.00
CA LEU A 218 55.22 -0.18 5.94
C LEU A 218 56.49 0.48 6.50
N THR A 219 56.31 1.44 7.41
CA THR A 219 57.41 2.11 8.10
C THR A 219 58.24 1.13 8.94
N ALA A 220 57.58 0.21 9.65
CA ALA A 220 58.25 -0.84 10.43
C ALA A 220 59.00 -1.83 9.51
N TYR A 221 58.42 -2.19 8.37
CA TYR A 221 59.06 -3.07 7.39
C TYR A 221 60.34 -2.47 6.80
N LEU A 222 60.35 -1.17 6.51
CA LEU A 222 61.54 -0.45 6.01
C LEU A 222 62.68 -0.38 7.03
N ASN A 223 62.38 -0.45 8.33
CA ASN A 223 63.35 -0.32 9.43
C ASN A 223 63.36 -1.56 10.34
N ILE A 224 63.18 -2.75 9.77
CA ILE A 224 62.87 -3.98 10.52
C ILE A 224 63.93 -4.32 11.59
N ASP A 225 65.21 -4.14 11.30
CA ASP A 225 66.30 -4.46 12.23
C ASP A 225 66.30 -3.54 13.46
N GLU A 226 65.99 -2.26 13.26
CA GLU A 226 65.90 -1.28 14.34
C GLU A 226 64.67 -1.54 15.23
N VAL A 227 63.53 -1.87 14.62
CA VAL A 227 62.33 -2.27 15.36
C VAL A 227 62.59 -3.53 16.21
N ILE A 228 63.25 -4.56 15.65
CA ILE A 228 63.60 -5.78 16.38
C ILE A 228 64.54 -5.48 17.55
N ARG A 229 65.54 -4.61 17.34
CA ARG A 229 66.49 -4.19 18.38
C ARG A 229 65.83 -3.40 19.51
N ILE A 230 64.81 -2.60 19.24
CA ILE A 230 64.09 -1.84 20.29
C ILE A 230 63.18 -2.75 21.12
N ILE A 231 62.60 -3.78 20.49
CA ILE A 231 61.70 -4.73 21.16
C ILE A 231 62.47 -5.74 22.05
N ARG A 232 63.70 -6.12 21.66
CA ARG A 232 64.57 -7.04 22.40
C ARG A 232 65.48 -6.33 23.40
#